data_AF-A0A8J2RBI3-F1
#
_entry.id   AF-A0A8J2RBI3-F1
#
_cell.length_a   1.000
_cell.length_b   1.000
_cell.length_c   1.000
_cell.angle_alpha   90.00
_cell.angle_beta   90.00
_cell.angle_gamma   90.00
#
_symmetry.space_group_name_H-M   'P 1'
#
loop_
_entity.id
_entity.type
_entity.pdbx_description
1 polymer ?
#
loop_
_entity_poly.entity_id
_entity_poly.type
_entity_poly.pdbx_seq_one_letter_code
_entity_poly.pdbx_strand_id
1 'polypeptide(L)' 'MRLSGKFETAPFDKFSWGIANRKSSIRLQRNIKEKGKGFMEDRRPAGDCDPYLVCGLLMDTCLGSAGGGKGGKCK' A
#
# COMPACT_ATOMS: atom_id res chain seq x y z
N MET A 1 -13.53 -12.74 0.91
CA MET A 1 -12.16 -12.20 1.08
C MET A 1 -11.76 -11.43 -0.18
N ARG A 2 -11.49 -10.12 -0.06
CA ARG A 2 -11.28 -9.20 -1.23
C ARG A 2 -9.93 -9.40 -1.92
N LEU A 3 -8.85 -9.52 -1.15
CA LEU A 3 -7.47 -9.65 -1.61
C LEU A 3 -7.10 -11.10 -1.95
N SER A 4 -7.71 -11.64 -3.01
CA SER A 4 -7.54 -13.04 -3.43
C SER A 4 -6.62 -13.21 -4.65
N GLY A 5 -6.16 -12.12 -5.25
CA GLY A 5 -5.42 -12.16 -6.53
C GLY A 5 -6.33 -12.22 -7.77
N LYS A 6 -7.62 -12.49 -7.57
CA LYS A 6 -8.66 -12.51 -8.61
C LYS A 6 -9.42 -11.18 -8.55
N PHE A 7 -9.82 -10.64 -9.70
CA PHE A 7 -10.55 -9.36 -9.83
C PHE A 7 -9.74 -8.10 -9.46
N GLU A 8 -8.67 -7.80 -10.22
CA GLU A 8 -7.89 -6.55 -10.07
C GLU A 8 -7.38 -6.28 -8.64
N THR A 9 -7.10 -7.33 -7.88
CA THR A 9 -6.51 -7.27 -6.53
C THR A 9 -5.28 -8.17 -6.46
N ALA A 10 -4.37 -7.86 -5.55
CA ALA A 10 -3.26 -8.74 -5.19
C ALA A 10 -3.69 -9.73 -4.09
N PRO A 11 -3.07 -10.92 -4.00
CA PRO A 11 -3.25 -11.80 -2.85
C PRO A 11 -2.71 -11.15 -1.56
N PHE A 12 -3.37 -11.39 -0.43
CA PHE A 12 -2.98 -10.80 0.86
C PHE A 12 -1.57 -11.22 1.32
N ASP A 13 -1.18 -12.48 1.10
CA ASP A 13 0.07 -13.03 1.62
C ASP A 13 1.33 -12.61 0.86
N LYS A 14 1.19 -11.99 -0.33
CA LYS A 14 2.33 -11.60 -1.17
C LYS A 14 2.30 -10.11 -1.46
N PHE A 15 3.40 -9.44 -1.14
CA PHE A 15 3.60 -8.07 -1.53
C PHE A 15 4.09 -7.98 -2.98
N SER A 16 3.48 -7.10 -3.77
CA SER A 16 3.85 -6.86 -5.17
C SER A 16 3.64 -5.40 -5.56
N TRP A 17 4.48 -4.88 -6.45
CA TRP A 17 4.35 -3.52 -6.98
C TRP A 17 4.61 -3.51 -8.49
N GLY A 18 4.05 -2.53 -9.20
CA GLY A 18 4.25 -2.44 -10.64
C GLY A 18 3.71 -1.17 -11.28
N ILE A 19 4.22 -0.86 -12.48
CA ILE A 19 3.81 0.29 -13.30
C ILE A 19 2.59 -0.11 -14.12
N ALA A 20 1.52 0.67 -14.02
CA ALA A 20 0.22 0.43 -14.67
C ALA A 20 -0.43 -0.92 -14.33
N ASN A 21 0.07 -1.63 -13.30
CA ASN A 21 -0.44 -2.94 -12.95
C ASN A 21 -1.61 -2.81 -11.95
N ARG A 22 -2.80 -3.24 -12.35
CA ARG A 22 -3.99 -3.29 -11.49
C ARG A 22 -4.08 -4.57 -10.66
N LYS A 23 -3.14 -5.50 -10.77
CA LYS A 23 -3.12 -6.74 -9.97
C LYS A 23 -2.05 -6.72 -8.88
N SER A 24 -1.29 -5.63 -8.77
CA SER A 24 -0.27 -5.44 -7.74
C SER A 24 -0.85 -4.81 -6.47
N SER A 25 -0.15 -5.04 -5.35
CA SER A 25 -0.51 -4.49 -4.03
C SER A 25 -0.35 -2.97 -4.02
N ILE A 26 0.75 -2.47 -4.59
CA ILE A 26 0.97 -1.03 -4.85
C ILE A 26 0.99 -0.78 -6.36
N ARG A 27 0.33 0.28 -6.81
CA ARG A 27 0.29 0.69 -8.22
C ARG A 27 1.00 2.02 -8.43
N LEU A 28 1.85 2.07 -9.45
CA LEU A 28 2.40 3.31 -9.99
C LEU A 28 1.71 3.62 -11.33
N GLN A 29 1.25 4.85 -11.52
CA GLN A 29 0.64 5.26 -12.79
C GLN A 29 1.69 5.33 -13.92
N ARG A 30 1.27 5.14 -15.18
CA ARG A 30 2.19 5.24 -16.35
C ARG A 30 2.90 6.59 -16.39
N ASN A 31 2.14 7.66 -16.15
CA ASN A 31 2.62 9.04 -16.17
C ASN A 31 3.75 9.30 -15.16
N ILE A 32 3.84 8.52 -14.09
CA ILE A 32 4.89 8.67 -13.07
C ILE A 32 6.23 8.17 -13.60
N LYS A 33 6.21 7.11 -14.41
CA LYS A 33 7.43 6.61 -15.08
C LYS A 33 7.99 7.66 -16.04
N GLU A 34 7.11 8.33 -16.79
CA GLU A 34 7.51 9.35 -17.76
C GLU A 34 7.98 10.64 -17.09
N LYS A 35 7.32 11.08 -16.01
CA LYS A 35 7.61 12.35 -15.33
C LYS A 35 8.67 12.24 -14.23
N GLY A 36 9.02 11.04 -13.78
CA GLY A 36 9.93 10.80 -12.66
C GLY A 36 9.42 11.30 -11.30
N LYS A 37 8.16 11.75 -11.23
CA LYS A 37 7.52 12.30 -10.02
C LYS A 37 6.04 11.97 -10.00
N GLY A 38 5.47 11.85 -8.80
CA GLY A 38 4.05 11.59 -8.59
C GLY A 38 3.79 10.91 -7.25
N PHE A 39 2.80 10.02 -7.22
CA PHE A 39 2.34 9.34 -6.01
C PHE A 39 2.25 7.83 -6.21
N MET A 40 2.41 7.07 -5.13
CA MET A 40 2.09 5.65 -5.13
C MET A 40 0.65 5.43 -4.66
N GLU A 41 0.00 4.40 -5.19
CA GLU A 41 -1.37 4.03 -4.81
C GLU A 41 -1.34 2.68 -4.10
N ASP A 42 -1.61 2.66 -2.79
CA ASP A 42 -1.81 1.42 -2.04
C ASP A 42 -3.24 0.92 -2.22
N ARG A 43 -3.39 -0.30 -2.75
CA ARG A 43 -4.68 -0.91 -3.10
C ARG A 43 -5.12 -2.01 -2.12
N ARG A 44 -4.34 -2.21 -1.05
CA ARG A 44 -4.60 -3.18 0.02
C ARG A 44 -5.68 -2.77 1.03
N PRO A 45 -5.87 -1.47 1.39
CA PRO A 45 -6.90 -1.08 2.34
C PRO A 45 -8.30 -1.52 1.88
N ALA A 46 -9.07 -2.12 2.80
CA ALA A 46 -10.45 -2.53 2.55
C ALA A 46 -11.40 -1.34 2.75
N GLY A 47 -12.64 -1.42 2.27
CA GLY A 47 -13.58 -0.29 2.34
C GLY A 47 -14.02 0.10 3.75
N ASP A 48 -13.81 -0.80 4.72
CA ASP A 48 -14.11 -0.66 6.14
C ASP A 48 -12.89 -0.26 6.99
N CYS A 49 -11.75 0.05 6.37
CA CYS A 49 -10.55 0.43 7.12
C CYS A 49 -10.70 1.80 7.78
N ASP A 50 -10.11 1.97 8.97
CA ASP A 50 -9.95 3.29 9.59
C ASP A 50 -8.93 4.13 8.81
N PRO A 51 -9.34 5.26 8.22
CA PRO A 51 -8.46 6.09 7.40
C PRO A 51 -7.29 6.68 8.20
N TYR A 52 -7.45 6.96 9.50
CA TYR A 52 -6.39 7.55 10.31
C TYR A 52 -5.29 6.53 10.62
N LEU A 53 -5.68 5.31 10.98
CA LEU A 53 -4.74 4.20 11.18
C LEU A 53 -3.98 3.87 9.90
N VAL A 54 -4.68 3.76 8.76
CA VAL A 54 -4.04 3.45 7.47
C VAL A 54 -3.04 4.55 7.07
N CYS A 55 -3.44 5.82 7.18
CA CYS A 55 -2.53 6.93 6.88
C CYS A 55 -1.34 6.97 7.83
N GLY A 56 -1.56 6.76 9.14
CA GLY A 56 -0.50 6.73 10.15
C GLY A 56 0.52 5.64 9.87
N LEU A 57 0.05 4.41 9.60
CA LEU A 57 0.92 3.26 9.26
C LEU A 57 1.70 3.50 7.97
N LEU A 58 1.08 4.10 6.95
CA LEU A 58 1.75 4.45 5.69
C LEU A 58 2.86 5.48 5.93
N MET A 59 2.59 6.52 6.71
CA MET A 59 3.59 7.55 7.02
C MET A 59 4.74 6.99 7.86
N ASP A 60 4.44 6.22 8.89
CA ASP A 60 5.45 5.59 9.76
C ASP A 60 6.36 4.63 8.97
N THR A 61 5.77 3.83 8.08
CA THR A 61 6.52 2.87 7.25
C THR A 61 7.37 3.57 6.18
N CYS A 62 6.88 4.64 5.55
CA CYS A 62 7.55 5.28 4.42
C CYS A 62 8.55 6.37 4.83
N LEU A 63 8.24 7.14 5.87
CA LEU A 63 9.08 8.25 6.34
C LEU A 63 9.98 7.85 7.51
N GLY A 64 9.74 6.66 8.09
CA GLY A 64 10.37 6.23 9.32
C GLY A 64 9.70 6.88 10.53
N SER A 65 9.74 6.17 11.67
CA SER A 65 9.16 6.67 12.89
C SER A 65 9.88 7.93 13.35
N ALA A 66 9.16 9.06 13.42
CA ALA A 66 9.69 10.34 13.93
C ALA A 66 10.07 10.29 15.43
N GLY A 67 9.93 9.13 16.08
CA GLY A 67 10.58 8.78 17.34
C GLY A 67 10.58 7.26 17.48
N GLY A 68 11.74 6.67 17.78
CA GLY A 68 11.88 5.23 17.96
C GLY A 68 10.82 4.65 18.91
N GLY A 69 9.80 4.02 18.34
CA GLY A 69 8.66 3.46 19.06
C GLY A 69 8.50 1.99 18.69
N LYS A 70 8.72 1.12 19.67
CA LYS A 70 8.60 -0.34 19.57
C LYS A 70 7.31 -0.73 18.83
N GLY A 71 7.46 -1.39 17.69
CA GLY A 71 6.37 -2.07 17.00
C GLY A 71 5.65 -3.01 17.96
N GLY A 72 4.44 -2.60 18.36
CA GLY A 72 3.55 -3.44 19.15
C GLY A 72 3.23 -4.69 18.36
N LYS A 73 3.61 -5.85 18.88
CA LYS A 73 3.08 -7.14 18.45
C LYS A 73 1.55 -7.09 18.55
N CYS A 74 0.87 -7.06 17.42
CA CYS A 74 -0.50 -7.53 17.33
C CYS A 74 -0.43 -9.06 17.42
N LYS A 75 -0.99 -9.62 18.51
CA LYS A 75 -1.28 -11.05 18.65
C LYS A 75 -2.48 -11.41 17.78
#